data_AF-A0A8T4XLA8-F1
#
_entry.id   AF-A0A8T4XLA8-F1
#
_cell.length_a   1.000
_cell.length_b   1.000
_cell.length_c   1.000
_cell.angle_alpha   90.00
_cell.angle_beta   90.00
_cell.angle_gamma   90.00
#
_symmetry.space_group_name_H-M   'P 1'
#
loop_
_entity.id
_entity.type
_entity.pdbx_description
1 polymer ?
#
loop_
_entity_poly.entity_id
_entity_poly.type
_entity_poly.pdbx_seq_one_letter_code
_entity_poly.pdbx_strand_id
1 'polypeptide(L)'
;MNRRPLLDRLREMQSRGLSREEMLKTLYLEKYPIFEITEALGITSSELKEINDRLKLFLLRCPAGHSFLNDPSLHANNAHYCVGCKRWFDESTLMDEINLEIRRLREKEARRL
;
A
#
# COMPACT_ATOMS: atom_id res chain seq x y z
N MET A 1 8.26 19.75 -2.66
CA MET A 1 8.59 18.61 -1.78
C MET A 1 9.51 17.67 -2.55
N ASN A 2 10.69 17.41 -1.99
CA ASN A 2 11.78 16.66 -2.64
C ASN A 2 11.36 15.23 -2.97
N ARG A 3 11.37 14.82 -4.24
CA ARG A 3 11.24 13.42 -4.70
C ARG A 3 12.44 12.52 -4.31
N ARG A 4 13.44 13.06 -3.63
CA ARG A 4 14.69 12.36 -3.26
C ARG A 4 14.54 11.25 -2.20
N PRO A 5 13.69 11.36 -1.15
CA PRO A 5 13.63 10.35 -0.09
C PRO A 5 13.22 8.95 -0.57
N LEU A 6 12.27 8.83 -1.49
CA LEU A 6 11.75 7.53 -1.92
C LEU A 6 12.76 6.76 -2.80
N LEU A 7 13.40 7.45 -3.75
CA LEU A 7 14.39 6.79 -4.63
C LEU A 7 15.64 6.36 -3.86
N ASP A 8 16.09 7.17 -2.91
CA ASP A 8 17.23 6.81 -2.06
C ASP A 8 16.88 5.62 -1.15
N ARG A 9 15.66 5.61 -0.59
CA ARG A 9 15.13 4.47 0.18
C ARG A 9 15.04 3.20 -0.67
N LEU A 10 14.56 3.30 -1.90
CA LEU A 10 14.52 2.17 -2.84
C LEU A 10 15.90 1.61 -3.14
N ARG A 11 16.91 2.46 -3.37
CA ARG A 11 18.29 2.00 -3.61
C ARG A 11 18.84 1.25 -2.40
N GLU A 12 18.59 1.74 -1.19
CA GLU A 12 19.00 1.04 0.04
C GLU A 12 18.36 -0.36 0.10
N MET A 13 17.07 -0.47 -0.15
CA MET A 13 16.35 -1.74 -0.10
C MET A 13 16.80 -2.70 -1.20
N GLN A 14 17.07 -2.19 -2.41
CA GLN A 14 17.66 -2.97 -3.50
C GLN A 14 19.05 -3.48 -3.15
N SER A 15 19.90 -2.65 -2.52
CA SER A 15 21.23 -3.07 -2.08
C SER A 15 21.21 -4.19 -1.03
N ARG A 16 20.10 -4.27 -0.28
CA ARG A 16 19.82 -5.34 0.70
C ARG A 16 19.13 -6.57 0.08
N GLY A 17 18.87 -6.56 -1.22
CA GLY A 17 18.30 -7.69 -1.95
C GLY A 17 16.80 -7.92 -1.73
N LEU A 18 16.05 -6.90 -1.29
CA LEU A 18 14.60 -7.03 -1.10
C LEU A 18 13.90 -7.23 -2.46
N SER A 19 12.85 -8.03 -2.47
CA SER A 19 11.96 -8.17 -3.63
C SER A 19 11.08 -6.93 -3.83
N ARG A 20 10.53 -6.75 -5.04
CA ARG A 20 9.60 -5.63 -5.34
C ARG A 20 8.38 -5.62 -4.40
N GLU A 21 7.88 -6.80 -4.03
CA GLU A 21 6.76 -6.91 -3.08
C GLU A 21 7.16 -6.47 -1.67
N GLU A 22 8.30 -6.94 -1.16
CA GLU A 22 8.81 -6.51 0.15
C GLU A 22 9.09 -5.00 0.17
N MET A 23 9.59 -4.47 -0.95
CA MET A 23 9.78 -3.05 -1.13
C MET A 23 8.48 -2.28 -1.04
N LEU A 24 7.47 -2.70 -1.80
CA LEU A 24 6.15 -2.08 -1.78
C LEU A 24 5.55 -2.10 -0.38
N LYS A 25 5.55 -3.27 0.28
CA LYS A 25 5.01 -3.43 1.64
C LYS A 25 5.69 -2.51 2.64
N THR A 26 7.02 -2.45 2.61
CA THR A 26 7.80 -1.64 3.55
C THR A 26 7.55 -0.15 3.33
N LEU A 27 7.62 0.33 2.08
CA LEU A 27 7.34 1.73 1.77
C LEU A 27 5.89 2.11 2.10
N TYR A 28 4.96 1.19 1.91
CA TYR A 28 3.57 1.37 2.30
C TYR A 28 3.44 1.53 3.82
N LEU A 29 4.13 0.74 4.62
CA LEU A 29 4.15 0.90 6.07
C LEU A 29 4.89 2.18 6.52
N GLU A 30 5.90 2.62 5.77
CA GLU A 30 6.62 3.88 5.97
C GLU A 30 5.82 5.13 5.55
N LYS A 31 4.54 4.97 5.20
CA LYS A 31 3.60 6.05 4.85
C LYS A 31 3.89 6.75 3.53
N TYR A 32 4.68 6.15 2.64
CA TYR A 32 4.78 6.67 1.28
C TYR A 32 3.43 6.53 0.55
N PRO A 33 3.07 7.47 -0.35
CA PRO A 33 1.84 7.37 -1.14
C PRO A 33 1.92 6.18 -2.10
N ILE A 34 0.86 5.37 -2.18
CA ILE A 34 0.88 4.15 -3.00
C ILE A 34 1.21 4.44 -4.47
N PHE A 35 0.75 5.57 -5.02
CA PHE A 35 0.98 5.93 -6.41
C PHE A 35 2.45 6.26 -6.73
N GLU A 36 3.20 6.76 -5.74
CA GLU A 36 4.65 7.02 -5.88
C GLU A 36 5.42 5.71 -5.82
N ILE A 37 5.01 4.80 -4.93
CA ILE A 37 5.60 3.47 -4.77
C ILE A 37 5.43 2.66 -6.06
N THR A 38 4.20 2.55 -6.58
CA THR A 38 3.89 1.78 -7.79
C THR A 38 4.58 2.35 -9.02
N GLU A 39 4.66 3.67 -9.14
CA GLU A 39 5.37 4.33 -10.23
C GLU A 39 6.88 4.06 -10.17
N ALA A 40 7.50 4.17 -9.00
CA ALA A 40 8.93 3.95 -8.85
C ALA A 40 9.33 2.47 -8.98
N LEU A 41 8.45 1.55 -8.57
CA LEU A 41 8.66 0.09 -8.70
C LEU A 41 8.17 -0.47 -10.04
N GLY A 42 7.60 0.35 -10.92
CA GLY A 42 7.04 -0.08 -12.20
C GLY A 42 5.94 -1.14 -12.07
N ILE A 43 5.12 -1.06 -11.02
CA ILE A 43 4.05 -2.02 -10.71
C ILE A 43 2.84 -1.75 -11.62
N THR A 44 2.34 -2.80 -12.27
CA THR A 44 1.13 -2.78 -13.09
C THR A 44 -0.14 -2.90 -12.25
N SER A 45 -1.29 -2.60 -12.85
CA SER A 45 -2.59 -2.73 -12.20
C SER A 45 -2.89 -4.17 -11.77
N SER A 46 -2.53 -5.15 -12.59
CA SER A 46 -2.66 -6.58 -12.28
C SER A 46 -1.73 -7.01 -11.14
N GLU A 47 -0.45 -6.62 -11.19
CA GLU A 47 0.50 -6.93 -10.11
C GLU A 47 0.05 -6.33 -8.77
N LEU A 48 -0.41 -5.06 -8.74
CA LEU A 48 -0.88 -4.44 -7.50
C LEU A 48 -2.10 -5.18 -6.94
N LYS A 49 -3.02 -5.61 -7.80
CA LYS A 49 -4.18 -6.39 -7.39
C LYS A 49 -3.75 -7.72 -6.76
N GLU A 50 -2.85 -8.45 -7.41
CA GLU A 50 -2.33 -9.73 -6.89
C GLU A 50 -1.61 -9.57 -5.55
N ILE A 51 -0.75 -8.56 -5.43
CA ILE A 51 -0.05 -8.25 -4.18
C ILE A 51 -1.05 -7.91 -3.08
N ASN A 52 -2.06 -7.07 -3.37
CA ASN A 52 -3.10 -6.73 -2.41
C ASN A 52 -3.89 -7.96 -1.96
N ASP A 53 -4.30 -8.83 -2.89
CA ASP A 53 -5.09 -10.00 -2.58
C ASP A 53 -4.33 -11.00 -1.70
N ARG A 54 -3.01 -11.15 -1.95
CA ARG A 54 -2.10 -12.02 -1.21
C ARG A 54 -1.73 -11.45 0.16
N LEU A 55 -1.27 -10.21 0.21
CA LEU A 55 -0.74 -9.60 1.43
C LEU A 55 -1.79 -8.88 2.27
N LYS A 56 -3.01 -8.70 1.74
CA LYS A 56 -4.06 -7.86 2.32
C LYS A 56 -3.51 -6.47 2.66
N LEU A 57 -2.89 -5.81 1.68
CA LEU A 57 -2.22 -4.52 1.87
C LEU A 57 -3.12 -3.50 2.58
N PHE A 58 -4.40 -3.45 2.23
CA PHE A 58 -5.41 -2.59 2.87
C PHE A 58 -5.55 -2.81 4.38
N LEU A 59 -5.22 -4.00 4.90
CA LEU A 59 -5.22 -4.31 6.33
C LEU A 59 -3.89 -4.00 7.02
N LEU A 60 -2.89 -3.49 6.32
CA LEU A 60 -1.60 -3.17 6.92
C LEU A 60 -1.61 -1.83 7.65
N ARG A 61 -2.37 -0.84 7.17
CA ARG A 61 -2.45 0.50 7.78
C ARG A 61 -3.82 1.13 7.60
N CYS A 62 -4.20 2.02 8.52
CA CYS A 62 -5.40 2.84 8.36
C CYS A 62 -5.15 4.03 7.40
N PRO A 63 -6.19 4.79 7.00
CA PRO A 63 -6.03 5.95 6.11
C PRO A 63 -5.11 7.06 6.66
N ALA A 64 -4.91 7.14 7.98
CA ALA A 64 -3.94 8.05 8.61
C ALA A 64 -2.49 7.49 8.63
N GLY A 65 -2.28 6.30 8.09
CA GLY A 65 -0.99 5.62 8.01
C GLY A 65 -0.55 4.89 9.27
N HIS A 66 -1.40 4.74 10.29
CA HIS A 66 -1.06 3.90 11.45
C HIS A 66 -1.17 2.42 11.09
N SER A 67 -0.14 1.65 11.42
CA SER A 67 -0.20 0.19 11.27
C SER A 67 -1.29 -0.41 12.15
N PHE A 68 -2.03 -1.37 11.61
CA PHE A 68 -2.95 -2.17 12.43
C PHE A 68 -2.15 -3.16 13.27
N LEU A 69 -2.64 -3.40 14.50
CA LEU A 69 -2.10 -4.45 15.35
C LEU A 69 -2.62 -5.78 14.86
N ASN A 70 -1.79 -6.82 14.90
CA ASN A 70 -2.24 -8.17 14.57
C ASN A 70 -2.97 -8.81 15.78
N ASP A 71 -4.09 -8.19 16.19
CA ASP A 71 -4.92 -8.65 17.28
C ASP A 71 -6.33 -8.98 16.74
N PRO A 72 -6.74 -10.25 16.73
CA PRO A 72 -8.06 -10.65 16.23
C PRO A 72 -9.23 -9.94 16.94
N SER A 73 -9.09 -9.53 18.21
CA SER A 73 -10.16 -8.82 18.93
C SER A 73 -10.41 -7.40 18.38
N LEU A 74 -9.44 -6.84 17.67
CA LEU A 74 -9.52 -5.52 17.03
C LEU A 74 -10.00 -5.62 15.57
N HIS A 75 -10.38 -6.82 15.11
CA HIS A 75 -10.86 -7.09 13.76
C HIS A 75 -12.14 -7.94 13.82
N ALA A 76 -13.28 -7.35 13.45
CA ALA A 76 -14.57 -8.02 13.44
C ALA A 76 -15.15 -8.02 12.02
N ASN A 77 -15.16 -9.18 11.37
CA ASN A 77 -15.62 -9.39 9.98
C ASN A 77 -15.08 -8.33 9.00
N ASN A 78 -15.83 -7.23 8.83
CA ASN A 78 -15.55 -6.16 7.87
C ASN A 78 -15.13 -4.85 8.55
N ALA A 79 -14.85 -4.86 9.85
CA ALA A 79 -14.50 -3.69 10.64
C ALA A 79 -13.15 -3.88 11.36
N HIS A 80 -12.28 -2.89 11.25
CA HIS A 80 -10.92 -2.91 11.76
C HIS A 80 -10.66 -1.68 12.64
N TYR A 81 -10.27 -1.92 13.89
CA TYR A 81 -10.01 -0.85 14.83
C TYR A 81 -8.56 -0.38 14.76
N CYS A 82 -8.36 0.91 14.56
CA CYS A 82 -7.04 1.53 14.67
C CYS A 82 -6.88 2.15 16.05
N VAL A 83 -5.96 1.61 16.85
CA VAL A 83 -5.64 2.15 18.18
C VAL A 83 -5.09 3.58 18.10
N GLY A 84 -4.28 3.88 17.08
CA GLY A 84 -3.74 5.23 16.86
C GLY A 84 -4.81 6.28 16.56
N CYS A 85 -5.83 5.92 15.76
CA CYS A 85 -6.95 6.81 15.45
C CYS A 85 -8.09 6.75 16.47
N LYS A 86 -8.09 5.74 17.35
CA LYS A 86 -9.21 5.37 18.23
C LYS A 86 -10.55 5.23 17.48
N ARG A 87 -10.53 4.67 16.26
CA ARG A 87 -11.68 4.60 15.35
C ARG A 87 -11.74 3.26 14.60
N TRP A 88 -12.96 2.84 14.30
CA TRP A 88 -13.27 1.71 13.41
C TRP A 88 -13.30 2.14 11.94
N PHE A 89 -12.71 1.31 11.09
CA PHE A 89 -12.74 1.44 9.63
C PHE A 89 -13.38 0.20 9.03
N ASP A 90 -14.24 0.39 8.04
CA ASP A 90 -14.72 -0.73 7.24
C ASP A 90 -13.71 -1.11 6.14
N GLU A 91 -13.83 -2.32 5.62
CA GLU A 91 -12.98 -2.83 4.54
C GLU A 91 -13.01 -1.93 3.30
N SER A 92 -14.17 -1.39 2.91
CA SER A 92 -14.28 -0.46 1.77
C SER A 92 -13.38 0.76 1.93
N THR A 93 -13.42 1.40 3.09
CA THR A 93 -12.61 2.58 3.41
C THR A 93 -11.12 2.24 3.37
N LEU A 94 -10.73 1.05 3.82
CA LEU A 94 -9.33 0.61 3.78
C LEU A 94 -8.86 0.29 2.37
N MET A 95 -9.74 -0.25 1.54
CA MET A 95 -9.44 -0.60 0.16
C MET A 95 -9.37 0.60 -0.78
N ASP A 96 -10.00 1.73 -0.43
CA ASP A 96 -10.16 2.88 -1.33
C ASP A 96 -8.86 3.35 -1.96
N GLU A 97 -7.80 3.54 -1.16
CA GLU A 97 -6.49 3.99 -1.67
C GLU A 97 -5.94 3.04 -2.75
N ILE A 98 -6.04 1.73 -2.50
CA ILE A 98 -5.52 0.70 -3.40
C ILE A 98 -6.38 0.60 -4.66
N ASN A 99 -7.71 0.65 -4.52
CA ASN A 99 -8.65 0.61 -5.64
C ASN A 99 -8.48 1.82 -6.56
N LEU A 100 -8.30 3.01 -6.00
CA LEU A 100 -8.02 4.23 -6.77
C LEU A 100 -6.71 4.10 -7.54
N GLU A 101 -5.67 3.53 -6.93
CA GLU A 101 -4.40 3.33 -7.60
C GLU A 101 -4.47 2.26 -8.70
N ILE A 102 -5.13 1.13 -8.46
CA ILE A 102 -5.38 0.11 -9.49
C ILE A 102 -6.10 0.74 -10.69
N ARG A 103 -7.13 1.58 -10.44
CA ARG A 103 -7.84 2.30 -11.49
C ARG A 103 -6.93 3.24 -12.26
N ARG A 104 -6.11 4.05 -11.57
CA ARG A 104 -5.14 4.96 -12.18
C ARG A 104 -4.16 4.20 -13.09
N LEU A 105 -3.65 3.06 -12.64
CA LEU A 105 -2.72 2.22 -13.40
C LEU A 105 -3.39 1.67 -14.66
N ARG A 106 -4.62 1.16 -14.58
CA ARG A 106 -5.39 0.70 -15.77
C ARG A 106 -5.57 1.80 -16.80
N GLU A 107 -5.93 3.01 -16.37
CA GLU A 107 -6.09 4.15 -17.26
C GLU A 107 -4.76 4.54 -17.93
N LYS A 108 -3.64 4.45 -17.20
CA LYS A 108 -2.29 4.70 -17.74
C LYS A 108 -1.83 3.62 -18.72
N GLU A 109 -2.14 2.36 -18.45
CA GLU A 109 -1.86 1.21 -19.31
C GLU A 109 -2.65 1.29 -20.62
N ALA A 110 -3.95 1.60 -20.54
CA ALA A 110 -4.82 1.76 -21.71
C ALA A 110 -4.38 2.90 -22.66
N ARG A 111 -3.79 3.98 -22.13
CA ARG A 111 -3.27 5.11 -22.94
C ARG A 111 -1.94 4.83 -23.63
N ARG A 112 -1.27 3.73 -23.28
CA ARG A 112 0.03 3.33 -23.86
C ARG A 112 -0.12 2.29 -24.97
N LEU A 113 -1.34 1.76 -25.15
CA LEU A 113 -1.75 0.89 -26.26
C LEU A 113 -2.33 1.74 -27.39
#